data_AF-A8PCC8-F1
#
_entry.id   AF-A8PCC8-F1
#
_cell.length_a   1.000
_cell.length_b   1.000
_cell.length_c   1.000
_cell.angle_alpha   90.00
_cell.angle_beta   90.00
_cell.angle_gamma   90.00
#
_symmetry.space_group_name_H-M   'P 1'
#
loop_
_entity.id
_entity.type
_entity.pdbx_description
1 polymer ?
#
loop_
_entity_poly.entity_id
_entity_poly.type
_entity_poly.pdbx_seq_one_letter_code
_entity_poly.pdbx_strand_id
1 'polypeptide(L)'
;MRLTQTLFRAVQRPVLDRAITDGPALSSGIAIVRKVLKENPKPEGWRTNEIYELALKEPAPEGFHTALPVENIPVPPPNPSHPIRSKQFLKEVLAHMQGLKDIQMTREVRTREGSSTQTPVFVWKTMEKRTRTPRPVVERPPTVSQAVGGHEDWSHLSRRRLRARRAKILKMVHDLKGTEIQLVS
;
A
#
# COMPACT_ATOMS: atom_id res chain seq x y z
N MET A 1 27.00 -20.84 31.44
CA MET A 1 26.35 -21.73 30.44
C MET A 1 24.90 -21.31 30.23
N ARG A 2 24.56 -20.51 29.20
CA ARG A 2 23.26 -20.45 28.47
C ARG A 2 23.44 -19.55 27.23
N LEU A 3 23.96 -20.12 26.15
CA LEU A 3 24.10 -19.48 24.84
C LEU A 3 23.54 -20.45 23.81
N THR A 4 22.29 -20.27 23.37
CA THR A 4 21.74 -20.75 22.08
C THR A 4 20.21 -20.56 22.06
N GLN A 5 19.72 -19.38 21.68
CA GLN A 5 18.29 -19.25 21.29
C GLN A 5 18.02 -18.02 20.41
N THR A 6 18.85 -17.76 19.40
CA THR A 6 18.71 -16.55 18.56
C THR A 6 18.89 -16.78 17.05
N LEU A 7 18.85 -18.03 16.56
CA LEU A 7 19.08 -18.32 15.13
C LEU A 7 17.85 -18.82 14.33
N PHE A 8 16.69 -19.04 14.97
CA PHE A 8 15.53 -19.59 14.25
C PHE A 8 14.56 -18.56 13.65
N ARG A 9 14.86 -17.25 13.74
CA ARG A 9 13.93 -16.19 13.28
C ARG A 9 14.24 -15.62 11.89
N ALA A 10 15.33 -16.05 11.25
CA ALA A 10 15.77 -15.52 9.97
C ALA A 10 15.18 -16.25 8.74
N VAL A 11 14.53 -17.42 8.91
CA VAL A 11 14.09 -18.26 7.78
C VAL A 11 12.61 -18.03 7.38
N GLN A 12 11.83 -17.24 8.13
CA GLN A 12 10.38 -17.12 7.91
C GLN A 12 9.91 -15.82 7.21
N ARG A 13 10.70 -15.19 6.33
CA ARG A 13 10.18 -14.04 5.55
C ARG A 13 10.50 -14.03 4.05
N PRO A 14 10.13 -15.05 3.25
CA PRO A 14 9.91 -14.87 1.82
C PRO A 14 8.40 -14.72 1.53
N VAL A 15 7.74 -13.72 2.11
CA VAL A 15 6.28 -13.49 1.84
C VAL A 15 5.97 -12.05 1.44
N LEU A 16 6.92 -11.12 1.57
CA LEU A 16 6.68 -9.71 1.25
C LEU A 16 6.70 -9.40 -0.26
N ASP A 17 7.27 -10.26 -1.11
CA ASP A 17 7.30 -10.02 -2.56
C ASP A 17 6.00 -10.41 -3.30
N ARG A 18 5.04 -11.07 -2.62
CA ARG A 18 3.70 -11.30 -3.20
C ARG A 18 2.82 -10.05 -3.21
N ALA A 19 3.20 -8.98 -2.50
CA ALA A 19 2.42 -7.75 -2.39
C ALA A 19 2.36 -6.94 -3.69
N ILE A 20 3.19 -7.25 -4.68
CA ILE A 20 3.36 -6.41 -5.88
C ILE A 20 2.38 -6.79 -7.01
N THR A 21 1.85 -8.02 -7.05
CA THR A 21 1.13 -8.50 -8.25
C THR A 21 -0.36 -8.18 -8.29
N ASP A 22 -1.02 -7.90 -7.16
CA ASP A 22 -2.49 -7.72 -7.12
C ASP A 22 -2.90 -6.27 -6.87
N GLY A 23 -2.36 -5.34 -7.66
CA GLY A 23 -2.70 -3.91 -7.60
C GLY A 23 -4.22 -3.64 -7.58
N PRO A 24 -5.03 -4.26 -8.46
CA PRO A 24 -6.48 -4.11 -8.45
C PRO A 24 -7.14 -4.64 -7.17
N ALA A 25 -6.70 -5.79 -6.64
CA ALA A 25 -7.27 -6.36 -5.41
C ALA A 25 -6.96 -5.49 -4.20
N LEU A 26 -5.75 -4.93 -4.15
CA LEU A 26 -5.33 -4.04 -3.08
C LEU A 26 -6.15 -2.74 -3.10
N SER A 27 -6.32 -2.11 -4.27
CA SER A 27 -7.08 -0.86 -4.39
C SER A 27 -8.56 -1.05 -4.07
N SER A 28 -9.19 -2.11 -4.58
CA SER A 28 -10.57 -2.48 -4.25
C SER A 28 -10.72 -2.86 -2.77
N GLY A 29 -9.76 -3.58 -2.21
CA GLY A 29 -9.73 -3.91 -0.78
C GLY A 29 -9.65 -2.66 0.11
N ILE A 30 -8.81 -1.69 -0.25
CA ILE A 30 -8.72 -0.40 0.46
C ILE A 30 -10.05 0.35 0.38
N ALA A 31 -10.72 0.37 -0.78
CA ALA A 31 -12.01 1.03 -0.95
C ALA A 31 -13.08 0.41 -0.04
N ILE A 32 -13.18 -0.92 0.00
CA ILE A 32 -14.11 -1.64 0.89
C ILE A 32 -13.81 -1.34 2.36
N VAL A 33 -12.55 -1.44 2.78
CA VAL A 33 -12.18 -1.18 4.19
C VAL A 33 -12.49 0.26 4.58
N ARG A 34 -12.20 1.24 3.71
CA ARG A 34 -12.57 2.65 3.96
C ARG A 34 -14.08 2.84 4.10
N LYS A 35 -14.88 2.16 3.26
CA LYS A 35 -16.35 2.19 3.34
C LYS A 35 -16.83 1.64 4.68
N VAL A 36 -16.38 0.43 5.05
CA VAL A 36 -16.72 -0.23 6.32
C VAL A 36 -16.39 0.63 7.53
N LEU A 37 -15.18 1.22 7.56
CA LEU A 37 -14.72 2.08 8.66
C LEU A 37 -15.47 3.42 8.73
N LYS A 38 -16.00 3.92 7.60
CA LYS A 38 -16.80 5.15 7.54
C LYS A 38 -18.23 4.92 8.01
N GLU A 39 -18.83 3.82 7.61
CA GLU A 39 -20.21 3.47 7.97
C GLU A 39 -20.33 3.03 9.44
N ASN A 40 -19.26 2.43 9.97
CA ASN A 40 -19.18 1.97 11.35
C ASN A 40 -18.04 2.72 12.06
N PRO A 41 -18.28 3.92 12.61
CA PRO A 41 -17.29 4.59 13.45
C PRO A 41 -17.23 3.93 14.83
N LYS A 42 -16.04 3.50 15.27
CA LYS A 42 -15.81 2.92 16.61
C LYS A 42 -14.63 3.62 17.28
N PRO A 43 -14.83 4.41 18.35
CA PRO A 43 -13.76 5.21 18.97
C PRO A 43 -12.68 4.35 19.65
N GLU A 44 -13.06 3.16 20.10
CA GLU A 44 -12.11 2.18 20.66
C GLU A 44 -11.21 1.55 19.59
N GLY A 45 -11.51 1.74 18.31
CA GLY A 45 -10.85 1.05 17.21
C GLY A 45 -11.37 -0.36 16.95
N TRP A 46 -10.81 -0.95 15.91
CA TRP A 46 -11.30 -2.16 15.27
C TRP A 46 -10.30 -3.32 15.38
N ARG A 47 -10.78 -4.51 15.71
CA ARG A 47 -9.94 -5.72 15.61
C ARG A 47 -9.87 -6.17 14.16
N THR A 48 -8.77 -6.81 13.78
CA THR A 48 -8.60 -7.32 12.40
C THR A 48 -9.70 -8.32 12.01
N ASN A 49 -10.16 -9.14 12.97
CA ASN A 49 -11.27 -10.08 12.73
C ASN A 49 -12.60 -9.36 12.47
N GLU A 50 -12.90 -8.30 13.23
CA GLU A 50 -14.13 -7.51 13.08
C GLU A 50 -14.17 -6.82 11.71
N ILE A 51 -13.05 -6.20 11.30
CA ILE A 51 -12.93 -5.59 9.97
C ILE A 51 -13.15 -6.64 8.88
N TYR A 52 -12.57 -7.84 9.06
CA TYR A 52 -12.71 -8.93 8.08
C TYR A 52 -14.17 -9.38 7.94
N GLU A 53 -14.87 -9.60 9.04
CA GLU A 53 -16.26 -10.03 9.02
C GLU A 53 -17.20 -8.99 8.40
N LEU A 54 -16.99 -7.70 8.68
CA LEU A 54 -17.75 -6.62 8.06
C LEU A 54 -17.42 -6.48 6.57
N ALA A 55 -16.13 -6.56 6.22
CA ALA A 55 -15.68 -6.48 4.84
C ALA A 55 -16.25 -7.59 3.95
N LEU A 56 -16.52 -8.78 4.50
CA LEU A 56 -17.14 -9.88 3.76
C LEU A 56 -18.64 -9.69 3.50
N LYS A 57 -19.31 -8.78 4.24
CA LYS A 57 -20.71 -8.44 3.99
C LYS A 57 -20.86 -7.47 2.81
N GLU A 58 -19.80 -6.75 2.47
CA GLU A 58 -19.78 -5.84 1.33
C GLU A 58 -19.69 -6.65 0.03
N PRO A 59 -20.47 -6.29 -1.01
CA PRO A 59 -20.36 -6.94 -2.30
C PRO A 59 -19.02 -6.59 -2.98
N ALA A 60 -18.49 -7.54 -3.75
CA ALA A 60 -17.33 -7.28 -4.59
C ALA A 60 -17.67 -6.21 -5.65
N PRO A 61 -16.72 -5.33 -6.01
CA PRO A 61 -16.92 -4.37 -7.08
C PRO A 61 -17.28 -5.06 -8.40
N GLU A 62 -18.17 -4.45 -9.18
CA GLU A 62 -18.56 -4.97 -10.49
C GLU A 62 -17.33 -5.15 -11.41
N GLY A 63 -17.21 -6.33 -12.01
CA GLY A 63 -16.09 -6.67 -12.90
C GLY A 63 -14.76 -6.94 -12.20
N PHE A 64 -14.74 -7.11 -10.88
CA PHE A 64 -13.51 -7.50 -10.19
C PHE A 64 -13.10 -8.95 -10.50
N HIS A 65 -11.93 -9.12 -11.12
CA HIS A 65 -11.31 -10.41 -11.38
C HIS A 65 -9.94 -10.49 -10.70
N THR A 66 -9.72 -11.54 -9.91
CA THR A 66 -8.43 -11.78 -9.26
C THR A 66 -7.41 -12.25 -10.31
N ALA A 67 -6.24 -11.61 -10.37
CA ALA A 67 -5.18 -11.96 -11.32
C ALA A 67 -4.46 -13.28 -10.98
N LEU A 68 -4.64 -13.79 -9.75
CA LEU A 68 -4.00 -15.02 -9.31
C LEU A 68 -4.74 -16.26 -9.86
N PRO A 69 -4.05 -17.16 -10.58
CA PRO A 69 -4.61 -18.45 -10.92
C PRO A 69 -4.80 -19.26 -9.65
N VAL A 70 -6.06 -19.51 -9.27
CA VAL A 70 -6.44 -20.24 -8.05
C VAL A 70 -5.96 -21.70 -8.10
N GLU A 71 -5.81 -22.25 -9.31
CA GLU A 71 -5.53 -23.66 -9.59
C GLU A 71 -4.20 -24.17 -9.01
N ASN A 72 -3.23 -23.29 -8.77
CA ASN A 72 -1.88 -23.69 -8.33
C ASN A 72 -1.66 -23.53 -6.81
N ILE A 73 -2.69 -23.18 -6.03
CA ILE A 73 -2.54 -22.97 -4.58
C ILE A 73 -3.05 -24.21 -3.83
N PRO A 74 -2.21 -24.90 -3.04
CA PRO A 74 -2.58 -26.16 -2.39
C PRO A 74 -3.72 -26.02 -1.37
N VAL A 75 -3.94 -24.81 -0.84
CA VAL A 75 -5.12 -24.48 -0.03
C VAL A 75 -5.70 -23.17 -0.57
N PRO A 76 -6.85 -23.21 -1.27
CA PRO A 76 -7.47 -22.00 -1.78
C PRO A 76 -7.87 -21.07 -0.62
N PRO A 77 -7.82 -19.74 -0.82
CA PRO A 77 -8.30 -18.81 0.20
C PRO A 77 -9.80 -19.00 0.42
N PRO A 78 -10.33 -18.70 1.62
CA PRO A 78 -11.74 -18.91 1.95
C PRO A 78 -12.72 -18.27 0.97
N ASN A 79 -12.39 -17.09 0.42
CA ASN A 79 -13.24 -16.34 -0.49
C ASN A 79 -12.44 -15.86 -1.72
N PRO A 80 -12.28 -16.68 -2.78
CA PRO A 80 -11.42 -16.36 -3.92
C PRO A 80 -11.97 -15.25 -4.83
N SER A 81 -13.30 -15.06 -4.87
CA SER A 81 -13.97 -14.05 -5.70
C SER A 81 -14.01 -12.65 -5.07
N HIS A 82 -13.71 -12.56 -3.77
CA HIS A 82 -13.78 -11.29 -3.04
C HIS A 82 -12.40 -10.60 -3.02
N PRO A 83 -12.31 -9.26 -3.17
CA PRO A 83 -11.03 -8.56 -3.08
C PRO A 83 -10.28 -8.87 -1.78
N ILE A 84 -11.01 -8.99 -0.67
CA ILE A 84 -10.46 -9.34 0.65
C ILE A 84 -10.60 -10.86 0.86
N ARG A 85 -9.74 -11.62 0.17
CA ARG A 85 -9.78 -13.08 0.12
C ARG A 85 -9.43 -13.79 1.42
N SER A 86 -8.59 -13.18 2.26
CA SER A 86 -8.11 -13.78 3.51
C SER A 86 -7.76 -12.74 4.57
N LYS A 87 -7.69 -13.16 5.84
CA LYS A 87 -7.24 -12.29 6.95
C LYS A 87 -5.79 -11.82 6.78
N GLN A 88 -4.95 -12.61 6.11
CA GLN A 88 -3.58 -12.21 5.82
C GLN A 88 -3.55 -11.09 4.78
N PHE A 89 -4.32 -11.23 3.71
CA PHE A 89 -4.45 -10.17 2.71
C PHE A 89 -5.03 -8.89 3.30
N LEU A 90 -6.01 -9.01 4.21
CA LEU A 90 -6.51 -7.85 4.94
C LEU A 90 -5.42 -7.15 5.76
N LYS A 91 -4.51 -7.88 6.41
CA LYS A 91 -3.39 -7.27 7.14
C LYS A 91 -2.46 -6.48 6.21
N GLU A 92 -2.26 -6.95 4.97
CA GLU A 92 -1.48 -6.23 3.95
C GLU A 92 -2.19 -4.93 3.52
N VAL A 93 -3.50 -4.99 3.26
CA VAL A 93 -4.35 -3.81 3.00
C VAL A 93 -4.23 -2.79 4.14
N LEU A 94 -4.36 -3.25 5.39
CA LEU A 94 -4.27 -2.39 6.57
C LEU A 94 -2.86 -1.79 6.75
N ALA A 95 -1.80 -2.57 6.48
CA ALA A 95 -0.44 -2.06 6.49
C ALA A 95 -0.23 -0.97 5.42
N HIS A 96 -0.83 -1.14 4.23
CA HIS A 96 -0.79 -0.12 3.18
C HIS A 96 -1.55 1.16 3.60
N MET A 97 -2.75 1.01 4.17
CA MET A 97 -3.53 2.14 4.70
C MET A 97 -2.82 2.86 5.86
N GLN A 98 -2.07 2.14 6.68
CA GLN A 98 -1.22 2.73 7.72
C GLN A 98 -0.11 3.59 7.11
N GLY A 99 0.52 3.13 6.02
CA GLY A 99 1.48 3.92 5.26
C GLY A 99 0.89 5.22 4.70
N LEU A 100 -0.38 5.19 4.31
CA LEU A 100 -1.15 6.36 3.85
C LEU A 100 -1.61 7.29 5.00
N LYS A 101 -1.38 6.91 6.25
CA LYS A 101 -1.85 7.62 7.46
C LYS A 101 -3.37 7.74 7.55
N ASP A 102 -4.10 6.81 6.95
CA ASP A 102 -5.57 6.71 7.08
C ASP A 102 -5.96 6.05 8.41
N ILE A 103 -5.15 5.09 8.86
CA ILE A 103 -5.36 4.34 10.09
C ILE A 103 -4.05 4.20 10.89
N GLN A 104 -4.17 3.96 12.19
CA GLN A 104 -3.05 3.70 13.08
C GLN A 104 -3.34 2.49 13.97
N MET A 105 -2.39 1.56 14.03
CA MET A 105 -2.45 0.45 14.98
C MET A 105 -2.02 0.93 16.36
N THR A 106 -2.87 0.72 17.35
CA THR A 106 -2.63 1.07 18.76
C THR A 106 -2.73 -0.18 19.61
N ARG A 107 -1.86 -0.31 20.61
CA ARG A 107 -1.96 -1.35 21.64
C ARG A 107 -2.88 -0.84 22.74
N GLU A 108 -4.00 -1.50 22.93
CA GLU A 108 -4.93 -1.23 24.02
C GLU A 108 -4.94 -2.37 25.00
N VAL A 109 -5.12 -2.06 26.29
CA VAL A 109 -5.32 -3.08 27.31
C VAL A 109 -6.83 -3.26 27.48
N ARG A 110 -7.34 -4.44 27.17
CA ARG A 110 -8.75 -4.77 27.35
C ARG A 110 -8.91 -5.81 28.45
N THR A 111 -9.81 -5.52 29.38
CA THR A 111 -10.30 -6.51 30.35
C THR A 111 -11.26 -7.43 29.62
N ARG A 112 -10.99 -8.74 29.65
CA ARG A 112 -11.92 -9.72 29.08
C ARG A 112 -13.16 -9.77 29.97
N GLU A 113 -14.34 -9.70 29.38
CA GLU A 113 -15.60 -9.83 30.12
C GLU A 113 -15.57 -11.10 30.98
N GLY A 114 -15.77 -10.94 32.30
CA GLY A 114 -15.71 -12.04 33.27
C GLY A 114 -14.30 -12.45 33.74
N SER A 115 -13.23 -11.75 33.38
CA SER A 115 -11.87 -12.01 33.90
C SER A 115 -11.21 -10.74 34.41
N SER A 116 -10.52 -10.82 35.56
CA SER A 116 -9.63 -9.76 36.06
C SER A 116 -8.34 -9.63 35.25
N THR A 117 -8.07 -10.57 34.32
CA THR A 117 -6.85 -10.55 33.52
C THR A 117 -6.96 -9.53 32.40
N GLN A 118 -6.10 -8.52 32.47
CA GLN A 118 -5.92 -7.54 31.42
C GLN A 118 -5.04 -8.11 30.31
N THR A 119 -5.56 -8.14 29.07
CA THR A 119 -4.79 -8.62 27.92
C THR A 119 -4.53 -7.47 26.95
N PRO A 120 -3.28 -7.30 26.48
CA PRO A 120 -2.98 -6.32 25.45
C PRO A 120 -3.53 -6.80 24.10
N VAL A 121 -4.36 -5.99 23.47
CA VAL A 121 -4.95 -6.23 22.16
C VAL A 121 -4.52 -5.12 21.20
N PHE A 122 -4.15 -5.48 19.98
CA PHE A 122 -3.87 -4.52 18.92
C PHE A 122 -5.17 -4.18 18.19
N VAL A 123 -5.47 -2.89 18.11
CA VAL A 123 -6.66 -2.34 17.45
C VAL A 123 -6.25 -1.32 16.40
N TRP A 124 -7.02 -1.24 15.33
CA TRP A 124 -6.86 -0.27 14.26
C TRP A 124 -7.79 0.91 14.52
N LYS A 125 -7.23 2.10 14.70
CA LYS A 125 -8.00 3.35 14.85
C LYS A 125 -7.95 4.14 13.57
N THR A 126 -9.08 4.73 13.17
CA THR A 126 -9.12 5.70 12.09
C THR A 126 -8.40 6.96 12.55
N MET A 127 -7.46 7.43 11.73
CA MET A 127 -6.83 8.71 11.96
C MET A 127 -7.70 9.75 11.28
N GLU A 128 -8.15 10.74 12.04
CA GLU A 128 -8.76 11.90 11.44
C GLU A 128 -7.70 12.54 10.55
N LYS A 129 -7.96 12.56 9.23
CA LYS A 129 -7.12 13.31 8.31
C LYS A 129 -7.24 14.73 8.76
N ARG A 130 -6.26 15.20 9.54
CA ARG A 130 -6.07 16.62 9.80
C ARG A 130 -6.12 17.23 8.42
N THR A 131 -7.20 17.93 8.11
CA THR A 131 -7.27 18.82 6.96
C THR A 131 -6.02 19.63 7.11
N ARG A 132 -5.03 19.34 6.24
CA ARG A 132 -3.81 20.12 6.26
C ARG A 132 -4.32 21.51 5.98
N THR A 133 -4.41 22.33 7.02
CA THR A 133 -4.60 23.75 6.83
C THR A 133 -3.54 24.11 5.81
N PRO A 134 -3.94 24.67 4.65
CA PRO A 134 -2.99 24.98 3.60
C PRO A 134 -1.85 25.70 4.29
N ARG A 135 -0.64 25.13 4.20
CA ARG A 135 0.52 25.70 4.89
C ARG A 135 0.48 27.18 4.51
N PRO A 136 0.39 28.11 5.49
CA PRO A 136 0.27 29.52 5.15
C PRO A 136 1.36 29.81 4.15
N VAL A 137 0.97 30.38 3.00
CA VAL A 137 1.93 30.76 1.97
C VAL A 137 2.82 31.77 2.65
N VAL A 138 3.96 31.29 3.16
CA VAL A 138 4.99 32.17 3.70
C VAL A 138 5.45 32.94 2.48
N GLU A 139 5.03 34.19 2.40
CA GLU A 139 5.54 35.15 1.42
C GLU A 139 7.06 35.10 1.57
N ARG A 140 7.71 34.41 0.64
CA ARG A 140 9.16 34.36 0.66
C ARG A 140 9.61 35.77 0.31
N PRO A 141 10.42 36.42 1.15
CA PRO A 141 10.98 37.70 0.75
C PRO A 141 11.64 37.53 -0.62
N PRO A 142 11.48 38.48 -1.54
CA PRO A 142 12.11 38.40 -2.86
C PRO A 142 13.60 38.14 -2.63
N THR A 143 14.06 36.97 -3.05
CA THR A 143 15.47 36.63 -2.90
C THR A 143 16.23 37.56 -3.83
N VAL A 144 17.25 38.26 -3.33
CA VAL A 144 18.02 39.30 -4.06
C VAL A 144 18.60 38.78 -5.39
N SER A 145 18.68 37.47 -5.58
CA SER A 145 18.99 36.81 -6.85
C SER A 145 17.94 36.94 -7.95
N GLN A 146 16.77 37.55 -7.70
CA GLN A 146 15.71 37.74 -8.70
C GLN A 146 15.95 38.97 -9.59
N ALA A 147 16.89 39.85 -9.23
CA ALA A 147 17.18 41.10 -9.96
C ALA A 147 18.32 41.02 -10.99
N VAL A 148 18.96 39.86 -11.19
CA VAL A 148 20.04 39.71 -12.18
C VAL A 148 19.63 38.71 -13.24
N GLY A 149 18.92 39.17 -14.28
CA GLY A 149 18.92 38.72 -15.69
C GLY A 149 19.09 37.24 -16.07
N GLY A 150 18.92 36.27 -15.18
CA GLY A 150 19.27 34.85 -15.40
C GLY A 150 18.07 33.92 -15.57
N HIS A 151 16.85 34.46 -15.63
CA HIS A 151 15.62 33.65 -15.66
C HIS A 151 15.13 33.29 -17.07
N GLU A 152 15.79 33.76 -18.13
CA GLU A 152 15.21 33.66 -19.46
C GLU A 152 15.45 32.33 -20.19
N ASP A 153 16.44 31.50 -19.86
CA ASP A 153 16.79 30.42 -20.82
C ASP A 153 17.16 29.02 -20.33
N TRP A 154 16.92 28.70 -19.05
CA TRP A 154 17.14 27.33 -18.57
C TRP A 154 16.05 26.34 -19.02
N SER A 155 14.86 26.84 -19.37
CA SER A 155 13.75 26.02 -19.85
C SER A 155 14.03 25.45 -21.25
N HIS A 156 14.78 26.17 -22.10
CA HIS A 156 15.22 25.68 -23.40
C HIS A 156 16.20 24.50 -23.25
N LEU A 157 17.17 24.60 -22.34
CA LEU A 157 18.15 23.54 -22.07
C LEU A 157 17.49 22.26 -21.52
N SER A 158 16.53 22.40 -20.61
CA SER A 158 15.81 21.24 -20.06
C SER A 158 14.95 20.56 -21.14
N ARG A 159 14.24 21.32 -21.98
CA ARG A 159 13.49 20.80 -23.14
C ARG A 159 14.42 20.14 -24.18
N ARG A 160 15.61 20.69 -24.42
CA ARG A 160 16.60 20.11 -25.35
C ARG A 160 17.15 18.79 -24.80
N ARG A 161 17.51 18.73 -23.51
CA ARG A 161 17.96 17.49 -22.85
C ARG A 161 16.86 16.42 -22.85
N LEU A 162 15.61 16.79 -22.61
CA LEU A 162 14.47 15.86 -22.65
C LEU A 162 14.28 15.25 -24.05
N ARG A 163 14.33 16.07 -25.11
CA ARG A 163 14.25 15.60 -26.50
C ARG A 163 15.37 14.64 -26.86
N ALA A 164 16.61 14.98 -26.51
CA ALA A 164 17.76 14.10 -26.76
C ALA A 164 17.64 12.75 -26.04
N ARG A 165 17.18 12.75 -24.78
CA ARG A 165 16.92 11.51 -24.02
C ARG A 165 15.83 10.65 -24.66
N ARG A 166 14.71 11.26 -25.05
CA ARG A 166 13.61 10.55 -25.73
C ARG A 166 14.09 9.90 -27.04
N ALA A 167 14.84 10.63 -27.87
CA ALA A 167 15.38 10.09 -29.11
C ALA A 167 16.32 8.90 -28.86
N LYS A 168 17.20 8.98 -27.84
CA LYS A 168 18.08 7.88 -27.45
C LYS A 168 17.30 6.63 -27.01
N ILE A 169 16.27 6.82 -26.18
CA ILE A 169 15.42 5.71 -25.71
C ILE A 169 14.69 5.05 -26.88
N LEU A 170 14.09 5.84 -27.78
CA LEU A 170 13.39 5.30 -28.94
C LEU A 170 14.31 4.49 -29.86
N LYS A 171 15.55 4.96 -30.08
CA LYS A 171 16.55 4.21 -30.83
C LYS A 171 16.85 2.86 -30.17
N MET A 172 17.12 2.84 -28.86
CA MET A 172 17.36 1.59 -28.13
C MET A 172 16.17 0.62 -28.19
N VAL A 173 14.93 1.14 -28.08
CA VAL A 173 13.72 0.31 -28.20
C VAL A 173 13.58 -0.28 -29.60
N HIS A 174 13.91 0.49 -30.64
CA HIS A 174 13.90 0.00 -32.02
C HIS A 174 14.96 -1.07 -32.26
N ASP A 175 16.20 -0.84 -31.80
CA ASP A 175 17.31 -1.80 -31.92
C ASP A 175 16.96 -3.12 -31.22
N LEU A 176 16.35 -3.08 -30.03
CA LEU A 176 15.88 -4.26 -29.30
C LEU A 176 14.76 -5.01 -30.03
N LYS A 177 13.83 -4.29 -30.69
CA LYS A 177 12.75 -4.91 -31.47
C LYS A 177 13.23 -5.55 -32.76
N GLY A 178 14.26 -4.98 -33.39
CA GLY A 178 14.86 -5.53 -34.62
C GLY A 178 15.83 -6.68 -34.36
N THR A 179 16.26 -6.90 -33.12
CA THR A 179 17.06 -8.05 -32.73
C THR A 179 16.12 -9.23 -32.50
N GLU A 180 15.72 -9.90 -33.59
CA GLU A 180 15.05 -11.19 -33.52
C GLU A 180 16.00 -12.16 -32.82
N ILE A 181 15.69 -12.49 -31.56
CA ILE A 181 16.49 -13.40 -30.76
C ILE A 181 16.35 -14.77 -31.41
N GLN A 182 17.33 -15.15 -32.24
CA GLN A 182 17.48 -16.53 -32.69
C GLN A 182 17.77 -17.37 -31.45
N LEU A 183 16.72 -17.94 -30.87
CA LEU A 183 16.81 -18.98 -29.88
C LEU A 183 17.39 -20.19 -30.62
N VAL A 184 18.69 -20.40 -30.44
CA VAL A 184 19.38 -21.62 -30.86
C VAL A 184 18.71 -22.77 -30.12
N SER A 185 17.96 -23.59 -30.88
CA SER A 185 17.31 -24.83 -30.44
C SER A 185 18.32 -25.93 -30.18
#